data_AF-A0A367LU62-F1
#
_entry.id   AF-A0A367LU62-F1
#
_cell.length_a   1.000
_cell.length_b   1.000
_cell.length_c   1.000
_cell.angle_alpha   90.00
_cell.angle_beta   90.00
_cell.angle_gamma   90.00
#
_symmetry.space_group_name_H-M   'P 1'
#
loop_
_entity.id
_entity.type
_entity.pdbx_description
1 polymer ?
#
loop_
_entity_poly.entity_id
_entity_poly.type
_entity_poly.pdbx_seq_one_letter_code
_entity_poly.pdbx_strand_id
1 'polypeptide(L)'
;MDERLRQQQFSLARHLRDPLGNAPPPDIEERRLRVYRELFYNAIEGLLASGFPRLRGLLGEQQWHGLVREFYREERSHTPLFTRIAGVFVDYLR
;
A
#
# COMPACT_ATOMS: atom_id res chain seq x y z
N MET A 1 -23.49 -7.05 5.74
CA MET A 1 -22.68 -7.41 4.56
C MET A 1 -22.59 -8.93 4.50
N ASP A 2 -22.70 -9.50 3.31
CA ASP A 2 -22.47 -10.93 3.10
C ASP A 2 -21.03 -11.28 3.52
N GLU A 3 -20.86 -12.24 4.43
CA GLU A 3 -19.56 -12.66 4.98
C GLU A 3 -18.61 -13.09 3.86
N ARG A 4 -19.14 -13.66 2.77
CA ARG A 4 -18.35 -14.03 1.59
C ARG A 4 -17.74 -12.83 0.90
N LEU A 5 -18.53 -11.77 0.67
CA LEU A 5 -18.04 -10.54 0.04
C LEU A 5 -16.95 -9.88 0.89
N ARG A 6 -17.14 -9.87 2.20
CA ARG A 6 -16.15 -9.35 3.15
C ARG A 6 -14.83 -10.11 3.01
N GLN A 7 -14.86 -11.44 3.02
CA GLN A 7 -13.66 -12.27 2.86
C GLN A 7 -12.95 -12.02 1.52
N GLN A 8 -13.71 -11.89 0.43
CA GLN A 8 -13.15 -11.57 -0.89
C GLN A 8 -12.45 -10.21 -0.90
N GLN A 9 -13.08 -9.17 -0.32
CA GLN A 9 -12.49 -7.84 -0.23
C GLN A 9 -11.20 -7.84 0.60
N PHE A 10 -11.18 -8.55 1.74
CA PHE A 10 -9.97 -8.67 2.57
C PHE A 10 -8.88 -9.47 1.86
N SER A 11 -9.20 -10.55 1.14
CA SER A 11 -8.23 -11.33 0.37
C SER A 11 -7.57 -10.47 -0.71
N LEU A 12 -8.37 -9.72 -1.47
CA LEU A 12 -7.86 -8.78 -2.47
C LEU A 12 -6.97 -7.72 -1.80
N ALA A 13 -7.46 -7.05 -0.76
CA ALA A 13 -6.73 -5.98 -0.09
C ALA A 13 -5.39 -6.46 0.54
N ARG A 14 -5.32 -7.71 1.01
CA ARG A 14 -4.07 -8.31 1.50
C ARG A 14 -3.10 -8.60 0.35
N HIS A 15 -3.58 -9.24 -0.72
CA HIS A 15 -2.77 -9.52 -1.90
C HIS A 15 -2.24 -8.24 -2.57
N LEU A 16 -3.03 -7.16 -2.59
CA LEU A 16 -2.59 -5.89 -3.15
C LEU A 16 -1.47 -5.23 -2.34
N ARG A 17 -1.42 -5.43 -1.02
CA ARG A 17 -0.37 -4.91 -0.13
C ARG A 17 0.88 -5.77 -0.15
N ASP A 18 0.70 -7.09 -0.08
CA ASP A 18 1.78 -8.06 -0.06
C ASP A 18 1.45 -9.27 -0.96
N PRO A 19 1.81 -9.18 -2.26
CA PRO A 19 1.52 -10.24 -3.22
C PRO A 19 2.40 -11.48 -3.04
N LEU A 20 3.53 -11.37 -2.34
CA LEU A 20 4.42 -12.52 -2.08
C LEU A 20 3.95 -13.32 -0.87
N GLY A 21 3.42 -12.65 0.15
CA GLY A 21 2.89 -13.28 1.37
C GLY A 21 1.42 -13.71 1.30
N ASN A 22 0.65 -13.25 0.30
CA ASN A 22 -0.78 -13.55 0.21
C ASN A 22 -1.16 -14.05 -1.19
N ALA A 23 -1.86 -15.18 -1.24
CA ALA A 23 -2.34 -15.75 -2.50
C ALA A 23 -3.28 -14.77 -3.23
N PRO A 24 -3.23 -14.73 -4.57
CA PRO A 24 -4.17 -13.95 -5.36
C PRO A 24 -5.59 -14.47 -5.14
N PRO A 25 -6.61 -13.58 -5.14
CA PRO A 25 -8.00 -14.01 -5.15
C PRO A 25 -8.29 -14.92 -6.36
N PRO A 26 -9.12 -15.96 -6.21
CA PRO A 26 -9.51 -16.81 -7.33
C PRO A 26 -10.23 -16.00 -8.41
N ASP A 27 -10.14 -16.47 -9.65
CA ASP A 27 -10.88 -15.93 -10.80
C ASP A 27 -10.53 -14.48 -11.22
N ILE A 28 -9.38 -13.95 -10.79
CA ILE A 28 -8.86 -12.67 -11.27
C ILE A 28 -7.56 -12.90 -12.06
N GLU A 29 -7.54 -12.40 -13.30
CA GLU A 29 -6.34 -12.43 -14.13
C GLU A 29 -5.18 -11.65 -13.50
N GLU A 30 -3.97 -12.24 -13.55
CA GLU A 30 -2.75 -11.65 -13.01
C GLU A 30 -2.46 -10.25 -13.61
N ARG A 31 -2.75 -10.04 -14.89
CA ARG A 31 -2.60 -8.74 -15.55
C ARG A 31 -3.44 -7.66 -14.88
N ARG A 32 -4.68 -7.99 -14.47
CA ARG A 32 -5.58 -7.07 -13.77
C ARG A 32 -5.09 -6.81 -12.36
N LEU A 33 -4.65 -7.85 -11.66
CA LEU A 33 -4.06 -7.71 -10.32
C LEU A 33 -2.85 -6.78 -10.35
N ARG A 34 -1.98 -6.90 -11.35
CA ARG A 34 -0.84 -5.99 -11.51
C ARG A 34 -1.26 -4.53 -11.59
N VAL A 35 -2.27 -4.21 -12.41
CA VAL A 35 -2.78 -2.83 -12.54
C VAL A 35 -3.28 -2.31 -11.19
N TYR A 36 -4.02 -3.11 -10.44
CA TYR A 36 -4.47 -2.70 -9.11
C TYR A 36 -3.30 -2.51 -8.13
N ARG A 37 -2.33 -3.42 -8.11
CA ARG A 37 -1.14 -3.30 -7.25
C ARG A 37 -0.38 -2.01 -7.51
N GLU A 38 -0.14 -1.70 -8.78
CA GLU A 38 0.53 -0.48 -9.21
C GLU A 38 -0.29 0.76 -8.85
N LEU A 39 -1.60 0.76 -9.12
CA LEU A 39 -2.48 1.90 -8.84
C LEU A 39 -2.48 2.28 -7.36
N PHE A 40 -2.69 1.30 -6.46
CA PHE A 40 -2.73 1.58 -5.03
C PHE A 40 -1.37 1.96 -4.47
N TYR A 41 -0.30 1.28 -4.90
CA TYR A 41 1.05 1.62 -4.49
C TYR A 41 1.43 3.04 -4.92
N ASN A 42 1.21 3.39 -6.19
CA ASN A 42 1.55 4.70 -6.74
C ASN A 42 0.76 5.83 -6.08
N ALA A 43 -0.48 5.57 -5.63
CA ALA A 43 -1.23 6.55 -4.86
C ALA A 43 -0.53 6.87 -3.53
N ILE A 44 -0.16 5.84 -2.76
CA ILE A 44 0.53 6.00 -1.47
C ILE A 44 1.91 6.60 -1.67
N GLU A 45 2.70 6.08 -2.61
CA GLU A 45 4.03 6.59 -2.94
C GLU A 45 3.97 8.05 -3.35
N GLY A 46 3.05 8.44 -4.24
CA GLY A 46 2.90 9.82 -4.69
C GLY A 46 2.48 10.78 -3.57
N LEU A 47 1.61 10.34 -2.66
CA LEU A 47 1.26 11.12 -1.46
C LEU A 47 2.48 11.35 -0.57
N LEU A 48 3.24 10.29 -0.27
CA LEU A 48 4.39 10.39 0.61
C LEU A 48 5.54 11.14 -0.06
N ALA A 49 5.76 10.96 -1.36
CA ALA A 49 6.82 11.64 -2.09
C ALA A 49 6.57 13.15 -2.18
N SER A 50 5.31 13.55 -2.40
CA SER A 50 4.93 14.96 -2.39
C SER A 50 4.96 15.58 -0.98
N GLY A 51 4.64 14.79 0.05
CA GLY A 51 4.71 15.23 1.45
C GLY A 51 6.13 15.32 2.03
N PHE A 52 7.05 14.47 1.57
CA PHE A 52 8.41 14.31 2.12
C PHE A 52 9.53 14.35 1.07
N PRO A 53 9.58 15.36 0.18
CA PRO A 53 10.54 15.39 -0.93
C PRO A 53 12.00 15.40 -0.47
N ARG A 54 12.30 16.04 0.68
CA ARG A 54 13.65 16.04 1.26
C ARG A 54 14.07 14.66 1.76
N LEU A 55 13.17 13.92 2.41
CA LEU A 55 13.47 12.57 2.91
C LEU A 55 13.72 11.61 1.75
N ARG A 56 12.87 11.66 0.70
CA ARG A 56 13.09 10.90 -0.54
C ARG A 56 14.46 11.20 -1.15
N GLY A 57 14.84 12.48 -1.23
CA GLY A 57 16.14 12.89 -1.76
C GLY A 57 17.33 12.36 -0.95
N LEU A 58 17.20 12.29 0.38
CA LEU A 58 18.24 11.76 1.27
C LEU A 58 18.41 10.24 1.16
N LEU A 59 17.31 9.50 1.06
CA LEU A 59 17.32 8.03 0.95
C LEU A 59 17.69 7.54 -0.45
N GLY A 60 17.37 8.33 -1.48
CA GLY A 60 17.44 7.89 -2.87
C GLY A 60 16.33 6.89 -3.22
N GLU A 61 16.14 6.64 -4.52
CA GLU A 61 14.97 5.93 -5.05
C GLU A 61 14.81 4.51 -4.48
N GLN A 62 15.89 3.73 -4.39
CA GLN A 62 15.81 2.35 -3.95
C GLN A 62 15.38 2.23 -2.47
N GLN A 63 16.01 3.00 -1.58
CA GLN A 63 15.69 2.97 -0.15
C GLN A 63 14.31 3.58 0.11
N TRP A 64 13.96 4.65 -0.62
CA TRP A 64 12.63 5.25 -0.58
C TRP A 64 11.53 4.24 -0.93
N HIS A 65 11.65 3.58 -2.08
CA HIS A 65 10.65 2.59 -2.50
C HIS A 65 10.60 1.38 -1.56
N GLY A 66 11.74 0.95 -1.00
CA GLY A 66 11.80 -0.09 0.02
C GLY A 66 11.00 0.28 1.27
N LEU A 67 11.28 1.47 1.83
CA LEU A 67 10.59 2.00 3.01
C LEU A 67 9.09 2.17 2.78
N VAL A 68 8.68 2.73 1.64
CA VAL A 68 7.26 2.92 1.32
C VAL A 68 6.55 1.57 1.14
N ARG A 69 7.21 0.56 0.56
CA ARG A 69 6.63 -0.80 0.44
C ARG A 69 6.46 -1.48 1.79
N GLU A 70 7.45 -1.33 2.67
CA GLU A 70 7.39 -1.86 4.03
C GLU A 70 6.25 -1.19 4.81
N PHE A 71 6.22 0.14 4.82
CA PHE A 71 5.11 0.92 5.40
C PHE A 71 3.76 0.51 4.83
N TYR A 72 3.63 0.36 3.51
CA TYR A 72 2.36 -0.01 2.87
C TYR A 72 1.88 -1.43 3.23
N ARG A 73 2.83 -2.34 3.51
CA ARG A 73 2.55 -3.72 3.92
C ARG A 73 2.13 -3.81 5.38
N GLU A 74 2.84 -3.13 6.28
CA GLU A 74 2.68 -3.22 7.74
C GLU A 74 1.56 -2.30 8.25
N GLU A 75 1.59 -1.07 7.71
CA GLU A 75 0.55 -0.05 7.57
C GLU A 75 -0.93 -0.48 7.53
N ARG A 76 -1.58 -0.79 8.65
CA ARG A 76 -3.04 -0.89 8.64
C ARG A 76 -3.64 0.49 8.87
N SER A 77 -4.06 1.15 7.80
CA SER A 77 -4.77 2.43 7.90
C SER A 77 -6.03 2.28 8.77
N HIS A 78 -5.99 2.85 9.97
CA HIS A 78 -7.12 2.94 10.89
C HIS A 78 -8.06 4.12 10.56
N THR A 79 -7.73 4.88 9.51
CA THR A 79 -8.50 6.02 9.04
C THR A 79 -8.83 5.86 7.54
N PRO A 80 -10.06 6.15 7.12
CA PRO A 80 -10.42 6.21 5.70
C PRO A 80 -9.88 7.49 5.03
N LEU A 81 -9.36 8.45 5.79
CA LEU A 81 -8.91 9.73 5.27
C LEU A 81 -7.49 9.63 4.70
N PHE A 82 -7.39 9.67 3.37
CA PHE A 82 -6.12 9.57 2.65
C PHE A 82 -5.09 10.62 3.09
N THR A 83 -5.51 11.85 3.36
CA THR A 83 -4.63 12.95 3.81
C THR A 83 -3.98 12.70 5.16
N ARG A 84 -4.54 11.81 6.00
CA ARG A 84 -3.97 11.46 7.31
C ARG A 84 -2.83 10.45 7.20
N ILE A 85 -2.68 9.77 6.07
CA ILE A 85 -1.65 8.74 5.87
C ILE A 85 -0.24 9.30 6.05
N ALA A 86 0.01 10.55 5.62
CA ALA A 86 1.30 11.20 5.84
C ALA A 86 1.66 11.32 7.34
N GLY A 87 0.66 11.54 8.21
CA GLY A 87 0.88 11.54 9.66
C GLY A 87 1.19 10.16 10.22
N VAL A 88 0.44 9.13 9.77
CA VAL A 88 0.70 7.73 10.13
C VAL A 88 2.11 7.30 9.71
N PHE A 89 2.59 7.75 8.55
CA PHE A 89 3.95 7.50 8.10
C PHE A 89 5.01 8.11 9.02
N VAL A 90 4.78 9.33 9.54
CA VAL A 90 5.68 9.93 10.54
C VAL A 90 5.68 9.12 11.83
N ASP A 91 4.51 8.65 12.28
CA ASP A 91 4.42 7.81 13.48
C ASP A 91 5.11 6.46 13.29
N TYR A 92 5.07 5.88 12.07
CA TYR A 92 5.78 4.65 11.71
C TYR A 92 7.32 4.80 11.72
N LEU A 93 7.84 6.00 11.43
CA LEU A 93 9.29 6.26 11.42
C LEU A 93 9.91 6.53 12.80
N ARG A 94 9.09 6.62 13.84
CA ARG A 94 9.53 6.84 15.22
C ARG A 94 9.92 5.53 15.89
#